data_AF-E1LC60-F1
#
_entry.id   AF-E1LC60-F1
#
_cell.length_a   1.000
_cell.length_b   1.000
_cell.length_c   1.000
_cell.angle_alpha   90.00
_cell.angle_beta   90.00
_cell.angle_gamma   90.00
#
_symmetry.space_group_name_H-M   'P 1'
#
loop_
_entity.id
_entity.type
_entity.pdbx_description
1 polymer ?
#
loop_
_entity_poly.entity_id
_entity_poly.type
_entity_poly.pdbx_seq_one_letter_code
_entity_poly.pdbx_strand_id
1 'polypeptide(L)'
;MDWAVERVRKREQHKLAAYSRMLKQNRRVLMKHPDHLTEAEHIKLCEILRISEDLRKAYALKLSFRKIFSTYGKQGIATHLKHWLELVKASGLKEFNNFFTSFPAWMTQLTNAFLLPYSNGYTEGTNNKIKVLKRISYGLRHFGRFRVRILLLSKKKLPTGLAGGSSLRL
;
A
#
# COMPACT_ATOMS: atom_id res chain seq x y z
N MET A 1 -6.65 -1.83 -2.67
CA MET A 1 -7.49 -2.36 -3.78
C MET A 1 -7.59 -3.87 -3.76
N ASP A 2 -6.49 -4.60 -3.62
CA ASP A 2 -6.50 -6.08 -3.71
C ASP A 2 -7.47 -6.76 -2.74
N TRP A 3 -7.67 -6.21 -1.54
CA TRP A 3 -8.64 -6.74 -0.59
C TRP A 3 -10.09 -6.73 -1.13
N ALA A 4 -10.48 -5.72 -1.89
CA ALA A 4 -11.83 -5.58 -2.44
C ALA A 4 -12.03 -6.57 -3.60
N VAL A 5 -11.04 -6.66 -4.50
CA VAL A 5 -11.03 -7.67 -5.59
C VAL A 5 -11.06 -9.08 -5.02
N GLU A 6 -10.32 -9.36 -3.95
CA GLU A 6 -10.32 -10.67 -3.28
C GLU A 6 -11.69 -11.00 -2.67
N ARG A 7 -12.41 -10.01 -2.13
CA ARG A 7 -13.78 -10.23 -1.63
C ARG A 7 -14.76 -10.55 -2.76
N VAL A 8 -14.67 -9.85 -3.89
CA VAL A 8 -15.46 -10.17 -5.09
C VAL A 8 -15.14 -11.59 -5.56
N ARG A 9 -13.85 -11.93 -5.66
CA ARG A 9 -13.41 -13.29 -6.03
C ARG A 9 -13.98 -14.36 -5.12
N LYS A 10 -13.96 -14.15 -3.80
CA LYS A 10 -14.54 -15.11 -2.83
C LYS A 10 -16.04 -15.25 -3.03
N ARG A 11 -16.77 -14.15 -3.20
CA ARG A 11 -18.22 -14.18 -3.45
C ARG A 11 -18.54 -14.94 -4.75
N GLU A 12 -17.86 -14.61 -5.85
CA GLU A 12 -18.04 -15.31 -7.13
C GLU A 12 -17.62 -16.78 -7.04
N GLN A 13 -16.59 -17.11 -6.24
CA GLN A 13 -16.21 -18.50 -5.98
C GLN A 13 -17.33 -19.31 -5.32
N HIS A 14 -18.08 -18.72 -4.38
CA HIS A 14 -19.23 -19.37 -3.75
C HIS A 14 -20.44 -19.46 -4.69
N LYS A 15 -20.65 -18.43 -5.52
CA LYS A 15 -21.75 -18.37 -6.50
C LYS A 15 -21.56 -19.36 -7.66
N LEU A 16 -20.33 -19.51 -8.15
CA LEU A 16 -19.98 -20.27 -9.34
C LEU A 16 -19.28 -21.58 -8.96
N ALA A 17 -20.05 -22.54 -8.43
CA ALA A 17 -19.51 -23.80 -7.91
C ALA A 17 -18.61 -24.54 -8.93
N ALA A 18 -19.01 -24.57 -10.21
CA ALA A 18 -18.23 -25.18 -11.29
C ALA A 18 -16.82 -24.56 -11.47
N TYR A 19 -16.68 -23.26 -11.21
CA TYR A 19 -15.44 -22.50 -11.37
C TYR A 19 -14.69 -22.24 -10.05
N SER A 20 -15.22 -22.74 -8.93
CA SER A 20 -14.71 -22.48 -7.59
C SER A 20 -13.23 -22.86 -7.43
N ARG A 21 -12.85 -24.06 -7.90
CA ARG A 21 -11.45 -24.54 -7.84
C ARG A 21 -10.51 -23.64 -8.65
N MET A 22 -10.91 -23.28 -9.87
CA MET A 22 -10.14 -22.42 -10.76
C MET A 22 -9.93 -21.02 -10.13
N LEU A 23 -10.99 -20.41 -9.59
CA LEU A 23 -10.92 -19.10 -8.92
C LEU A 23 -10.05 -19.14 -7.66
N LYS A 24 -10.04 -20.25 -6.92
CA LYS A 24 -9.20 -20.42 -5.72
C LYS A 24 -7.72 -20.55 -6.09
N GLN A 25 -7.41 -21.38 -7.08
CA GLN A 25 -6.04 -21.67 -7.50
C GLN A 25 -5.37 -20.47 -8.18
N ASN A 26 -6.11 -19.73 -9.01
CA ASN A 26 -5.57 -18.61 -9.79
C ASN A 26 -5.72 -17.25 -9.11
N ARG A 27 -5.98 -17.20 -7.79
CA ARG A 27 -6.11 -15.92 -7.07
C ARG A 27 -4.94 -14.96 -7.28
N ARG A 28 -3.72 -15.50 -7.43
CA ARG A 28 -2.50 -14.70 -7.61
C ARG A 28 -2.50 -13.95 -8.95
N VAL A 29 -3.08 -14.55 -9.98
CA VAL A 29 -3.20 -13.96 -11.33
C VAL A 29 -3.99 -12.65 -11.28
N LEU A 30 -5.11 -12.63 -10.54
CA LEU A 30 -5.91 -11.41 -10.31
C LEU A 30 -5.16 -10.33 -9.51
N MET A 31 -4.20 -10.73 -8.68
CA MET A 31 -3.48 -9.83 -7.79
C MET A 31 -2.21 -9.24 -8.40
N LYS A 32 -1.60 -9.94 -9.36
CA LYS A 32 -0.33 -9.54 -9.98
C LYS A 32 -0.44 -8.25 -10.79
N HIS A 33 0.71 -7.61 -11.03
CA HIS A 33 0.81 -6.52 -12.00
C HIS A 33 0.64 -7.08 -13.41
N PRO A 34 -0.15 -6.45 -14.31
CA PRO A 34 -0.28 -6.87 -15.70
C PRO A 34 1.07 -7.14 -16.37
N ASP A 35 1.99 -6.18 -16.29
CA ASP A 35 3.33 -6.26 -16.89
C ASP A 35 4.22 -7.39 -16.36
N HIS A 36 3.84 -8.04 -15.26
CA HIS A 36 4.60 -9.15 -14.68
C HIS A 36 3.95 -10.51 -14.94
N LEU A 37 2.77 -10.56 -15.56
CA LEU A 37 2.09 -11.81 -15.88
C LEU A 37 2.87 -12.54 -16.99
N THR A 38 2.98 -13.87 -16.87
CA THR A 38 3.45 -14.68 -17.99
C THR A 38 2.34 -14.85 -19.03
N GLU A 39 2.67 -15.26 -20.24
CA GLU A 39 1.68 -15.54 -21.30
C GLU A 39 0.58 -16.51 -20.83
N ALA A 40 0.98 -17.59 -20.16
CA ALA A 40 0.05 -18.57 -19.59
C ALA A 40 -0.83 -17.97 -18.47
N GLU A 41 -0.30 -17.02 -17.68
CA GLU A 41 -1.08 -16.31 -16.67
C GLU A 41 -2.06 -15.30 -17.31
N HIS A 42 -1.68 -14.67 -18.42
CA HIS A 42 -2.56 -13.80 -19.21
C HIS A 42 -3.76 -14.56 -19.77
N ILE A 43 -3.53 -15.74 -20.35
CA ILE A 43 -4.61 -16.61 -20.85
C ILE A 43 -5.58 -16.95 -19.71
N LYS A 44 -5.06 -17.38 -18.55
CA LYS A 44 -5.88 -17.67 -17.36
C LYS A 44 -6.62 -16.45 -16.84
N LEU A 45 -6.00 -15.27 -16.87
CA LEU A 45 -6.67 -14.03 -16.49
C LEU A 45 -7.87 -13.80 -17.40
N CYS A 46 -7.69 -13.88 -18.72
CA CYS A 46 -8.77 -13.73 -19.70
C CYS A 46 -9.91 -14.72 -19.46
N GLU A 47 -9.60 -16.00 -19.21
CA GLU A 47 -10.59 -17.02 -18.86
C GLU A 47 -11.40 -16.63 -17.62
N ILE A 48 -10.72 -16.24 -16.53
CA ILE A 48 -11.36 -15.82 -15.28
C ILE A 48 -12.28 -14.61 -15.48
N LEU A 49 -11.83 -13.61 -16.24
CA LEU A 49 -12.60 -12.39 -16.48
C LEU A 49 -13.79 -12.61 -17.43
N ARG A 50 -13.78 -13.69 -18.24
CA ARG A 50 -14.92 -14.09 -19.07
C ARG A 50 -16.05 -14.75 -18.27
N ILE A 51 -15.71 -15.38 -17.14
CA ILE A 51 -16.66 -16.16 -16.34
C ILE A 51 -17.59 -15.28 -15.49
N SER A 52 -17.11 -14.12 -15.01
CA SER A 52 -17.91 -13.23 -14.18
C SER A 52 -17.70 -11.77 -14.55
N GLU A 53 -18.80 -11.10 -14.87
CA GLU A 53 -18.82 -9.67 -15.12
C GLU A 53 -18.33 -8.87 -13.89
N ASP A 54 -18.67 -9.32 -12.69
CA ASP A 54 -18.28 -8.62 -11.46
C ASP A 54 -16.78 -8.75 -11.19
N LEU A 55 -16.16 -9.89 -11.50
CA LEU A 55 -14.70 -10.03 -11.47
C LEU A 55 -14.03 -9.12 -12.50
N ARG A 56 -14.59 -9.01 -13.70
CA ARG A 56 -14.11 -8.11 -14.75
C ARG A 56 -14.20 -6.65 -14.33
N LYS A 57 -15.33 -6.21 -13.77
CA LYS A 57 -15.51 -4.86 -13.19
C LYS A 57 -14.51 -4.60 -12.06
N ALA A 58 -14.38 -5.54 -11.12
CA ALA A 58 -13.46 -5.40 -9.99
C ALA A 58 -11.99 -5.28 -10.45
N TYR A 59 -11.59 -6.08 -11.42
CA TYR A 59 -10.25 -6.04 -11.99
C TYR A 59 -10.00 -4.72 -12.74
N ALA A 60 -10.97 -4.27 -13.56
CA ALA A 60 -10.90 -2.99 -14.25
C ALA A 60 -10.76 -1.81 -13.27
N LEU A 61 -11.55 -1.79 -12.19
CA LEU A 61 -11.46 -0.76 -11.14
C LEU A 61 -10.10 -0.74 -10.45
N LYS A 62 -9.50 -1.92 -10.21
CA LYS A 62 -8.15 -2.02 -9.66
C LYS A 62 -7.12 -1.42 -10.61
N LEU A 63 -7.19 -1.75 -11.90
CA LEU A 63 -6.23 -1.23 -12.88
C LEU A 63 -6.40 0.28 -13.08
N SER A 64 -7.64 0.76 -13.18
CA SER A 64 -7.91 2.20 -13.30
C SER A 64 -7.40 2.96 -12.08
N PHE A 65 -7.61 2.44 -10.86
CA PHE A 65 -7.04 3.02 -9.65
C PHE A 65 -5.52 3.12 -9.70
N ARG A 66 -4.82 2.06 -10.14
CA ARG A 66 -3.36 2.10 -10.27
C ARG A 66 -2.93 3.16 -11.28
N LYS A 67 -3.64 3.29 -12.40
CA LYS A 67 -3.34 4.26 -13.45
C LYS A 67 -3.41 5.71 -12.93
N ILE A 68 -4.27 5.97 -11.94
CA ILE A 68 -4.35 7.28 -11.28
C ILE A 68 -2.98 7.73 -10.77
N PHE A 69 -2.21 6.80 -10.18
CA PHE A 69 -0.91 7.12 -9.56
C PHE A 69 0.28 7.04 -10.51
N SER A 70 0.16 6.32 -11.62
CA SER A 70 1.25 6.24 -12.61
C SER A 70 1.21 7.35 -13.64
N THR A 71 0.02 7.83 -14.00
CA THR A 71 -0.17 8.74 -15.14
C THR A 71 -0.34 10.19 -14.71
N TYR A 72 -0.99 10.43 -13.56
CA TYR A 72 -1.40 11.78 -13.19
C TYR A 72 -0.44 12.36 -12.16
N GLY A 73 0.24 13.43 -12.55
CA GLY A 73 1.05 14.22 -11.65
C GLY A 73 0.23 14.94 -10.58
N LYS A 74 0.92 15.74 -9.78
CA LYS A 74 0.44 16.43 -8.57
C LYS A 74 -0.92 17.16 -8.69
N GLN A 75 -1.26 17.70 -9.86
CA GLN A 75 -2.45 18.56 -10.03
C GLN A 75 -3.75 17.84 -10.44
N GLY A 76 -3.75 16.52 -10.66
CA GLY A 76 -4.95 15.79 -11.12
C GLY A 76 -5.55 14.79 -10.13
N ILE A 77 -4.79 14.39 -9.10
CA ILE A 77 -5.09 13.19 -8.32
C ILE A 77 -6.46 13.26 -7.63
N ALA A 78 -6.81 14.40 -7.04
CA ALA A 78 -8.11 14.58 -6.39
C ALA A 78 -9.28 14.41 -7.38
N THR A 79 -9.19 15.01 -8.56
CA THR A 79 -10.20 14.90 -9.62
C THR A 79 -10.32 13.48 -10.13
N HIS A 80 -9.19 12.81 -10.39
CA HIS A 80 -9.20 11.42 -10.86
C HIS A 80 -9.70 10.44 -9.80
N LEU A 81 -9.41 10.67 -8.51
CA LEU A 81 -9.97 9.88 -7.42
C LEU A 81 -11.48 10.06 -7.29
N LYS A 82 -11.99 11.29 -7.45
CA LYS A 82 -13.44 11.54 -7.50
C LYS A 82 -14.10 10.81 -8.66
N HIS A 83 -13.56 10.96 -9.87
CA HIS A 83 -14.07 10.24 -11.04
C HIS A 83 -14.01 8.71 -10.86
N TRP A 84 -12.92 8.21 -10.27
CA TRP A 84 -12.81 6.79 -9.96
C TRP A 84 -13.88 6.31 -8.98
N LEU A 85 -14.26 7.12 -7.98
CA LEU A 85 -15.39 6.78 -7.09
C LEU A 85 -16.72 6.74 -7.87
N GLU A 86 -16.92 7.57 -8.88
CA GLU A 86 -18.10 7.48 -9.77
C GLU A 86 -18.12 6.15 -10.53
N LEU A 87 -16.97 5.71 -11.06
CA LEU A 87 -16.84 4.40 -11.69
C LEU A 87 -17.13 3.25 -10.71
N VAL A 88 -16.66 3.36 -9.47
CA VAL A 88 -17.00 2.40 -8.41
C VAL A 88 -18.50 2.36 -8.17
N LYS A 89 -19.16 3.52 -8.09
CA LYS A 89 -20.61 3.62 -7.89
C LYS A 89 -21.37 2.98 -9.04
N ALA A 90 -20.97 3.28 -10.27
CA ALA A 90 -21.56 2.70 -11.48
C ALA A 90 -21.35 1.18 -11.58
N SER A 91 -20.26 0.65 -11.01
CA SER A 91 -19.99 -0.79 -11.04
C SER A 91 -20.98 -1.64 -10.22
N GLY A 92 -21.65 -1.04 -9.22
CA GLY A 92 -22.56 -1.75 -8.31
C GLY A 92 -21.89 -2.72 -7.34
N LEU A 93 -20.55 -2.73 -7.26
CA LEU A 93 -19.80 -3.67 -6.42
C LEU A 93 -19.75 -3.21 -4.96
N LYS A 94 -20.60 -3.80 -4.11
CA LYS A 94 -20.68 -3.49 -2.68
C LYS A 94 -19.36 -3.65 -1.93
N GLU A 95 -18.47 -4.54 -2.37
CA GLU A 95 -17.15 -4.78 -1.79
C GLU A 95 -16.25 -3.54 -1.86
N PHE A 96 -16.55 -2.61 -2.77
CA PHE A 96 -15.83 -1.35 -2.91
C PHE A 96 -16.48 -0.19 -2.14
N ASN A 97 -17.63 -0.39 -1.47
CA ASN A 97 -18.35 0.70 -0.81
C ASN A 97 -17.53 1.41 0.29
N ASN A 98 -16.58 0.72 0.93
CA ASN A 98 -15.70 1.34 1.92
C ASN A 98 -14.89 2.50 1.36
N PHE A 99 -14.69 2.57 0.04
CA PHE A 99 -13.97 3.68 -0.57
C PHE A 99 -14.76 4.99 -0.53
N PHE A 100 -16.10 4.94 -0.52
CA PHE A 100 -16.94 6.14 -0.41
C PHE A 100 -16.77 6.86 0.92
N THR A 101 -16.45 6.15 2.00
CA THR A 101 -16.21 6.76 3.32
C THR A 101 -14.74 7.07 3.53
N SER A 102 -13.85 6.13 3.17
CA SER A 102 -12.43 6.27 3.47
C SER A 102 -11.74 7.33 2.60
N PHE A 103 -12.09 7.45 1.32
CA PHE A 103 -11.36 8.36 0.43
C PHE A 103 -11.63 9.84 0.73
N PRO A 104 -12.88 10.29 0.96
CA PRO A 104 -13.11 11.67 1.38
C PRO A 104 -12.38 12.03 2.67
N ALA A 105 -12.39 11.14 3.66
CA ALA A 105 -11.72 11.36 4.93
C ALA A 105 -10.19 11.44 4.82
N TRP A 106 -9.59 10.79 3.81
CA TRP A 106 -8.13 10.72 3.62
C TRP A 106 -7.64 11.55 2.43
N MET A 107 -8.51 12.30 1.76
CA MET A 107 -8.21 12.99 0.50
C MET A 107 -7.04 13.97 0.64
N THR A 108 -7.00 14.71 1.75
CA THR A 108 -5.92 15.66 2.06
C THR A 108 -4.60 14.94 2.23
N GLN A 109 -4.56 13.84 2.99
CA GLN A 109 -3.36 13.05 3.23
C GLN A 109 -2.87 12.38 1.95
N LEU A 110 -3.80 11.85 1.14
CA LEU A 110 -3.49 11.28 -0.17
C LEU A 110 -2.84 12.33 -1.05
N THR A 111 -3.46 13.51 -1.19
CA THR A 111 -2.92 14.61 -1.99
C THR A 111 -1.54 15.03 -1.49
N ASN A 112 -1.38 15.22 -0.18
CA ASN A 112 -0.10 15.59 0.45
C ASN A 112 1.00 14.55 0.23
N ALA A 113 0.66 13.26 0.24
CA ALA A 113 1.62 12.18 -0.03
C ALA A 113 2.22 12.25 -1.45
N PHE A 114 1.52 12.86 -2.40
CA PHE A 114 2.04 13.10 -3.76
C PHE A 114 2.66 14.50 -3.92
N LEU A 115 2.21 15.50 -3.15
CA LEU A 115 2.75 16.85 -3.19
C LEU A 115 4.14 16.93 -2.54
N LEU A 116 4.28 16.29 -1.39
CA LEU A 116 5.46 16.42 -0.54
C LEU A 116 6.53 15.38 -0.93
N PRO A 117 7.82 15.75 -0.91
CA PRO A 117 8.92 14.81 -1.18
C PRO A 117 9.23 13.89 0.01
N TYR A 118 8.41 13.93 1.08
CA TYR A 118 8.65 13.16 2.29
C TYR A 118 8.12 11.74 2.13
N SER A 119 9.00 10.76 2.27
CA SER A 119 8.61 9.36 2.40
C SER A 119 8.54 8.96 3.87
N ASN A 120 7.67 7.99 4.19
CA ASN A 120 7.64 7.39 5.51
C ASN A 120 8.88 6.52 5.82
N GLY A 121 9.81 6.36 4.86
CA GLY A 121 10.96 5.45 4.99
C GLY A 121 11.88 5.77 6.17
N TYR A 122 12.07 7.06 6.50
CA TYR A 122 12.84 7.45 7.68
C TYR A 122 12.14 7.04 8.99
N THR A 123 10.83 7.31 9.08
CA THR A 123 10.00 6.95 10.22
C THR A 123 9.90 5.44 10.39
N GLU A 124 9.72 4.70 9.29
CA GLU A 124 9.70 3.24 9.25
C GLU A 124 11.05 2.63 9.67
N GLY A 125 12.17 3.18 9.17
CA GLY A 125 13.51 2.76 9.55
C GLY A 125 13.77 2.96 11.05
N THR A 126 13.32 4.09 11.60
CA THR A 126 13.38 4.38 13.03
C THR A 126 12.52 3.40 13.83
N ASN A 127 11.26 3.18 13.41
CA ASN A 127 10.36 2.21 14.03
C ASN A 127 10.94 0.80 13.99
N ASN A 128 11.61 0.40 12.91
CA ASN A 128 12.25 -0.91 12.81
C ASN A 128 13.41 -1.05 13.80
N LYS A 129 14.28 -0.03 13.92
CA LYS A 129 15.36 -0.01 14.93
C LYS A 129 14.81 -0.13 16.35
N ILE A 130 13.73 0.59 16.67
CA ILE A 130 13.06 0.49 17.98
C ILE A 130 12.48 -0.92 18.19
N LYS A 131 11.85 -1.51 17.16
CA LYS A 131 11.32 -2.88 17.22
C LYS A 131 12.44 -3.92 17.44
N VAL A 132 13.57 -3.79 16.75
CA VAL A 132 14.76 -4.64 16.95
C VAL A 132 15.27 -4.48 18.38
N LEU A 133 15.44 -3.23 18.85
CA LEU A 133 15.85 -2.96 20.22
C LEU A 133 14.91 -3.64 21.22
N LYS A 134 13.59 -3.53 21.02
CA LYS A 134 12.60 -4.19 21.88
C LYS A 134 12.79 -5.71 21.92
N ARG A 135 13.04 -6.36 20.79
CA ARG A 135 13.24 -7.83 20.70
C ARG A 135 14.50 -8.29 21.43
N ILE A 136 15.62 -7.58 21.28
CA ILE A 136 16.91 -7.98 21.85
C ILE A 136 17.08 -7.58 23.33
N SER A 137 16.16 -6.79 23.89
CA SER A 137 16.32 -6.27 25.25
C SER A 137 15.70 -7.16 26.35
N TYR A 138 15.26 -8.38 26.02
CA TYR A 138 14.83 -9.44 26.95
C TYR A 138 14.08 -8.94 28.22
N GLY A 139 13.05 -8.10 28.03
CA GLY A 139 12.24 -7.58 29.13
C GLY A 139 12.77 -6.30 29.78
N LEU A 140 12.75 -5.19 29.04
CA LEU A 140 12.94 -3.86 29.64
C LEU A 140 11.73 -3.53 30.54
N ARG A 141 11.92 -3.65 31.86
CA ARG A 141 10.90 -3.37 32.87
C ARG A 141 10.64 -1.88 33.10
N HIS A 142 11.58 -1.01 32.71
CA HIS A 142 11.49 0.44 32.90
C HIS A 142 11.53 1.20 31.59
N PHE A 143 10.46 1.94 31.30
CA PHE A 143 10.36 2.77 30.09
C PHE A 143 11.46 3.83 30.00
N GLY A 144 11.90 4.41 31.12
CA GLY A 144 12.99 5.39 31.14
C GLY A 144 14.28 4.85 30.52
N ARG A 145 14.67 3.61 30.85
CA ARG A 145 15.85 2.93 30.28
C ARG A 145 15.66 2.64 28.79
N PHE A 146 14.44 2.29 28.38
CA PHE A 146 14.12 2.08 26.97
C PHE A 146 14.22 3.39 26.17
N ARG A 147 13.67 4.49 26.68
CA ARG A 147 13.75 5.82 26.07
C ARG A 147 15.20 6.28 25.88
N VAL A 148 16.05 6.11 26.89
CA VAL A 148 17.48 6.44 26.79
C VAL A 148 18.14 5.65 25.66
N ARG A 149 17.89 4.34 25.55
CA ARG A 149 18.42 3.51 24.46
C ARG A 149 17.92 3.94 23.08
N ILE A 150 16.65 4.32 22.95
CA ILE A 150 16.09 4.86 21.70
C ILE A 150 16.81 6.16 21.30
N LEU A 151 17.01 7.08 22.25
CA LEU A 151 17.69 8.35 22.00
C LEU A 151 19.17 8.16 21.63
N LEU A 152 19.84 7.16 22.23
CA LEU A 152 21.22 6.80 21.85
C LEU A 152 21.28 6.23 20.42
N LEU A 153 20.31 5.42 20.01
CA LEU A 153 20.19 4.92 18.65
C LEU A 153 19.93 6.02 17.62
N SER A 154 19.19 7.07 18.00
CA SER A 154 18.91 8.21 17.10
C SER A 154 20.08 9.19 16.99
N LYS A 155 20.90 9.36 18.03
CA LYS A 155 22.04 10.30 18.07
C LYS A 155 23.28 9.86 17.28
N LYS A 156 23.38 8.61 16.82
CA LYS A 156 24.55 8.08 16.06
C LYS A 156 24.75 8.68 14.64
N LYS A 157 24.04 9.76 14.28
CA LYS A 157 24.28 10.57 13.08
C LYS A 157 24.48 12.05 13.46
N LEU A 158 25.58 12.38 14.13
CA LEU A 158 26.25 13.67 13.88
C LEU A 158 27.56 13.32 13.18
N PRO A 159 27.92 13.98 12.06
CA PRO A 159 29.28 13.87 11.53
C PRO A 159 30.24 14.34 12.61
N THR A 160 31.09 13.43 13.09
CA THR A 160 32.28 13.78 13.87
C THR A 160 33.26 14.46 12.92
N GLY A 161 33.13 15.77 12.81
CA GLY A 161 34.01 16.63 12.02
C GLY A 161 33.75 18.06 12.44
N LEU A 162 34.53 18.50 13.44
CA LEU A 162 34.95 19.86 13.79
C LEU A 162 35.30 19.90 15.29
N ALA A 163 36.32 19.14 15.67
CA ALA A 163 37.18 19.53 16.78
C ALA A 163 38.44 20.14 16.13
N GLY A 164 38.30 21.38 15.66
CA GLY A 164 39.44 22.20 15.27
C GLY A 164 40.23 22.53 16.52
N GLY A 165 41.49 22.10 16.55
CA GLY A 165 42.41 22.42 17.63
C GLY A 165 42.66 23.92 17.71
N SER A 166 42.56 24.45 18.92
CA SER A 166 43.18 25.70 19.31
C SER A 166 43.87 25.44 20.64
N SER A 167 45.10 24.92 20.56
CA SER A 167 46.06 24.98 21.65
C SER A 167 46.55 26.42 21.74
N LEU A 168 46.33 27.01 22.91
CA LEU A 168 46.78 28.32 23.32
C LEU A 168 48.31 28.44 23.15
N ARG A 169 48.75 29.55 22.56
CA ARG A 169 50.09 30.11 22.77
C ARG A 169 50.06 30.83 24.12
N LEU A 170 50.91 30.40 25.04
CA LEU A 170 52.01 31.15 25.67
C LEU A 170 52.75 30.21 26.61
#